data_AF-A0A836BGL9-F1
#
_entry.id   AF-A0A836BGL9-F1
#
_cell.length_a   1.000
_cell.length_b   1.000
_cell.length_c   1.000
_cell.angle_alpha   90.00
_cell.angle_beta   90.00
_cell.angle_gamma   90.00
#
_symmetry.space_group_name_H-M   'P 1'
#
loop_
_entity.id
_entity.type
_entity.pdbx_description
1 polymer ?
#
loop_
_entity_poly.entity_id
_entity_poly.type
_entity_poly.pdbx_seq_one_letter_code
_entity_poly.pdbx_strand_id
1 'polypeptide(L)'
;MHDFNALPAKQQLDLNVDVQNIEVGHTPASIRESLLEKVISMGDKFVNAVKREYPPGIIGPFSLQSVITKDLELIVYDVSLRVPGNPIVATTSPYTKYQYGQTFGVGRRIAMEIKKAQQEDRLDEIVT
;
A
#
# COMPACT_ATOMS: atom_id res chain seq x y z
N MET A 1 14.83 -0.49 24.19
CA MET A 1 14.56 -1.86 23.71
C MET A 1 13.88 -1.70 22.36
N HIS A 2 14.49 -2.20 21.27
CA HIS A 2 14.02 -1.90 19.90
C HIS A 2 12.99 -2.91 19.37
N ASP A 3 12.93 -4.12 19.95
CA ASP A 3 11.93 -5.13 19.60
C ASP A 3 11.59 -5.98 20.83
N PHE A 4 10.48 -5.67 21.49
CA PHE A 4 9.96 -6.45 22.63
C PHE A 4 9.49 -7.84 22.20
N ASN A 5 8.96 -7.96 20.98
CA ASN A 5 8.41 -9.21 20.46
C ASN A 5 9.48 -10.25 20.12
N ALA A 6 10.73 -9.81 19.90
CA ALA A 6 11.86 -10.72 19.69
C ALA A 6 12.38 -11.41 20.97
N LEU A 7 11.95 -10.97 22.15
CA LEU A 7 12.38 -11.57 23.41
C LEU A 7 11.62 -12.87 23.71
N PRO A 8 12.25 -13.90 24.32
CA PRO A 8 11.54 -15.05 24.86
C PRO A 8 10.46 -14.65 25.87
N ALA A 9 9.35 -15.38 25.90
CA ALA A 9 8.19 -15.10 26.75
C ALA A 9 8.57 -14.91 28.24
N LYS A 10 9.52 -15.70 28.77
CA LYS A 10 10.00 -15.54 30.15
C LYS A 10 10.58 -14.15 30.42
N GLN A 11 11.36 -13.60 29.49
CA GLN A 11 11.94 -12.27 29.62
C GLN A 11 10.89 -11.17 29.45
N GLN A 12 9.91 -11.37 28.57
CA GLN A 12 8.81 -10.42 28.39
C GLN A 12 7.99 -10.25 29.68
N LEU A 13 7.71 -11.33 30.41
CA LEU A 13 6.93 -11.29 31.66
C LEU A 13 7.62 -10.55 32.80
N ASP A 14 8.96 -10.49 32.80
CA ASP A 14 9.75 -9.79 33.81
C ASP A 14 9.89 -8.27 33.50
N LEU A 15 9.42 -7.84 32.33
CA LEU A 15 9.55 -6.47 31.84
C LEU A 15 8.21 -5.72 31.94
N ASN A 16 8.22 -4.56 32.60
CA ASN A 16 7.07 -3.65 32.66
C ASN A 16 7.23 -2.54 31.62
N VAL A 17 6.98 -2.86 30.35
CA VAL A 17 7.11 -1.92 29.22
C VAL A 17 5.82 -1.94 28.40
N ASP A 18 5.29 -0.76 28.09
CA ASP A 18 4.14 -0.64 27.20
C ASP A 18 4.53 -0.95 25.75
N VAL A 19 3.70 -1.73 25.06
CA VAL A 19 3.91 -2.04 23.64
C VAL A 19 3.62 -0.79 22.80
N GLN A 20 4.55 -0.44 21.91
CA GLN A 20 4.43 0.69 20.99
C GLN A 20 4.56 0.20 19.54
N ASN A 21 3.72 0.75 18.65
CA ASN A 21 3.75 0.47 17.21
C ASN A 21 4.34 1.66 16.44
N ILE A 22 5.54 2.10 16.83
CA ILE A 22 6.23 3.18 16.12
C ILE A 22 6.79 2.59 14.83
N GLU A 23 6.38 3.15 13.68
CA GLU A 23 6.91 2.77 12.38
C GLU A 23 8.37 3.21 12.26
N VAL A 24 9.29 2.24 12.11
CA VAL A 24 10.73 2.49 12.02
C VAL A 24 11.37 1.94 10.74
N GLY A 25 10.61 1.22 9.92
CA GLY A 25 11.13 0.59 8.72
C GLY A 25 10.09 -0.25 7.98
N HIS A 26 10.53 -0.83 6.86
CA HIS A 26 9.69 -1.61 5.95
C HIS A 26 10.39 -2.90 5.56
N THR A 27 9.64 -4.00 5.55
CA THR A 27 10.10 -5.31 5.08
C THR A 27 9.33 -5.72 3.84
N PRO A 28 9.99 -6.12 2.74
CA PRO A 28 9.28 -6.50 1.52
C PRO A 28 8.64 -7.87 1.68
N ALA A 29 7.43 -8.02 1.14
CA ALA A 29 6.75 -9.31 1.04
C ALA A 29 5.96 -9.36 -0.27
N SER A 30 5.89 -10.54 -0.87
CA SER A 30 4.91 -10.84 -1.92
C SER A 30 3.71 -11.54 -1.29
N ILE A 31 2.52 -11.27 -1.81
CA ILE A 31 1.32 -12.03 -1.42
C ILE A 31 1.28 -13.35 -2.20
N ARG A 32 0.70 -14.39 -1.60
CA ARG A 32 0.36 -15.63 -2.31
C ARG A 32 -0.50 -15.28 -3.55
N GLU A 33 -0.13 -15.84 -4.70
CA GLU A 33 -0.77 -15.53 -5.98
C GLU A 33 -2.30 -15.71 -5.95
N SER A 34 -2.80 -16.76 -5.29
CA SER A 34 -4.23 -17.02 -5.13
C SER A 34 -5.01 -15.95 -4.37
N LEU A 35 -4.34 -14.97 -3.74
CA LEU A 35 -4.97 -13.85 -3.05
C LEU A 35 -4.93 -12.55 -3.85
N LEU A 36 -4.25 -12.52 -5.01
CA LEU A 36 -4.10 -11.29 -5.81
C LEU A 36 -5.44 -10.76 -6.29
N GLU A 37 -6.34 -11.63 -6.78
CA GLU A 37 -7.67 -11.22 -7.22
C GLU A 37 -8.46 -10.55 -6.10
N LYS A 38 -8.35 -11.06 -4.87
CA LYS A 38 -8.98 -10.48 -3.69
C LYS A 38 -8.43 -9.09 -3.37
N VAL A 39 -7.11 -8.90 -3.44
CA VAL A 39 -6.45 -7.60 -3.23
C VAL A 39 -6.86 -6.58 -4.30
N ILE A 40 -6.89 -6.97 -5.57
CA ILE A 40 -7.29 -6.09 -6.68
C ILE A 40 -8.76 -5.70 -6.52
N SER A 41 -9.63 -6.67 -6.23
CA SER A 41 -11.07 -6.42 -6.00
C SER A 41 -11.32 -5.48 -4.82
N MET A 42 -10.52 -5.57 -3.75
CA MET A 42 -10.58 -4.61 -2.64
C MET A 42 -10.24 -3.19 -3.10
N GLY A 43 -9.21 -3.02 -3.92
CA GLY A 43 -8.85 -1.75 -4.54
C GLY A 43 -9.96 -1.17 -5.40
N ASP A 44 -10.55 -1.99 -6.28
CA ASP A 44 -11.65 -1.56 -7.16
C ASP A 44 -12.89 -1.13 -6.36
N LYS A 45 -13.27 -1.90 -5.33
CA LYS A 45 -14.38 -1.55 -4.44
C LYS A 45 -14.14 -0.22 -3.74
N PHE A 46 -12.91 0.00 -3.27
CA PHE A 46 -12.53 1.25 -2.62
C PHE A 46 -12.61 2.44 -3.59
N VAL A 47 -11.99 2.34 -4.77
CA VAL A 47 -12.02 3.41 -5.79
C VAL A 47 -13.46 3.75 -6.20
N ASN A 48 -14.30 2.72 -6.42
CA ASN A 48 -15.70 2.91 -6.78
C ASN A 48 -16.51 3.58 -5.67
N ALA A 49 -16.28 3.20 -4.41
CA ALA A 49 -16.93 3.83 -3.27
C ALA A 49 -16.52 5.30 -3.15
N VAL A 50 -15.22 5.60 -3.16
CA VAL A 50 -14.73 6.98 -3.04
C VAL A 50 -15.21 7.85 -4.20
N LYS A 51 -15.25 7.32 -5.44
CA LYS A 51 -15.80 8.05 -6.59
C LYS A 51 -17.28 8.43 -6.41
N ARG A 52 -18.07 7.54 -5.81
CA ARG A 52 -19.50 7.80 -5.56
C ARG A 52 -19.73 8.80 -4.43
N GLU A 53 -19.03 8.63 -3.31
CA GLU A 53 -19.22 9.44 -2.11
C GLU A 53 -18.48 10.79 -2.19
N TYR A 54 -17.35 10.84 -2.90
CA TYR A 54 -16.45 12.00 -2.97
C TYR A 54 -15.93 12.25 -4.40
N PRO A 55 -16.76 12.76 -5.33
CA PRO A 55 -16.30 13.11 -6.68
C PRO A 55 -15.13 14.12 -6.66
N PRO A 56 -14.11 13.98 -7.54
CA PRO A 56 -14.00 13.05 -8.67
C PRO A 56 -13.60 11.61 -8.27
N GLY A 57 -13.34 11.38 -7.00
CA GLY A 57 -12.83 10.13 -6.45
C GLY A 57 -11.35 10.25 -6.07
N ILE A 58 -10.69 9.11 -5.92
CA ILE A 58 -9.26 9.07 -5.67
C ILE A 58 -8.47 9.18 -6.97
N ILE A 59 -7.53 10.12 -7.02
CA ILE A 59 -6.64 10.34 -8.16
C ILE A 59 -5.23 9.91 -7.75
N GLY A 60 -4.63 9.05 -8.55
CA GLY A 60 -3.26 8.57 -8.31
C GLY A 60 -3.18 7.46 -7.24
N PRO A 61 -2.05 7.36 -6.51
CA PRO A 61 -1.77 6.21 -5.66
C PRO A 61 -2.47 6.27 -4.31
N PHE A 62 -2.82 5.09 -3.82
CA PHE A 62 -3.34 4.87 -2.48
C PHE A 62 -2.84 3.54 -1.92
N SER A 63 -3.04 3.30 -0.63
CA SER A 63 -2.70 2.03 0.01
C SER A 63 -3.79 1.61 1.00
N LEU A 64 -4.19 0.35 0.91
CA LEU A 64 -5.07 -0.31 1.89
C LEU A 64 -4.19 -1.09 2.87
N GLN A 65 -3.94 -0.52 4.05
CA GLN A 65 -3.13 -1.18 5.07
C GLN A 65 -3.95 -2.28 5.72
N SER A 66 -3.49 -3.51 5.56
CA SER A 66 -4.30 -4.69 5.83
C SER A 66 -3.54 -5.72 6.67
N VAL A 67 -4.29 -6.50 7.45
CA VAL A 67 -3.81 -7.73 8.09
C VAL A 67 -4.45 -8.94 7.41
N ILE A 68 -3.78 -10.09 7.47
CA ILE A 68 -4.29 -11.36 6.95
C ILE A 68 -4.56 -12.30 8.13
N THR A 69 -5.80 -12.79 8.24
CA THR A 69 -6.18 -13.75 9.28
C THR A 69 -5.67 -15.15 8.98
N LYS A 70 -5.79 -16.08 9.93
CA LYS A 70 -5.46 -17.50 9.72
C LYS A 70 -6.31 -18.15 8.62
N ASP A 71 -7.52 -17.63 8.42
CA ASP A 71 -8.47 -18.08 7.39
C ASP A 71 -8.27 -17.36 6.05
N LEU A 72 -7.15 -16.64 5.87
CA LEU A 72 -6.80 -15.89 4.67
C LEU A 72 -7.78 -14.76 4.34
N GLU A 73 -8.36 -14.15 5.37
CA GLU A 73 -9.17 -12.94 5.23
C GLU A 73 -8.29 -11.69 5.29
N LEU A 74 -8.46 -10.80 4.32
CA LEU A 74 -7.80 -9.49 4.31
C LEU A 74 -8.71 -8.48 4.98
N ILE A 75 -8.23 -7.89 6.08
CA ILE A 75 -8.95 -6.89 6.85
C ILE A 75 -8.17 -5.58 6.77
N VAL A 76 -8.77 -4.56 6.18
CA VAL A 76 -8.21 -3.20 6.12
C VAL A 76 -8.42 -2.53 7.46
N TYR A 77 -7.34 -2.02 8.07
CA TYR A 77 -7.41 -1.28 9.33
C TYR A 77 -7.06 0.21 9.16
N ASP A 78 -6.37 0.58 8.07
CA ASP A 78 -6.02 1.97 7.77
C ASP A 78 -5.89 2.18 6.25
N VAL A 79 -6.00 3.44 5.80
CA VAL A 79 -5.95 3.82 4.40
C VAL A 79 -5.05 5.05 4.21
N SER A 80 -4.05 4.93 3.32
CA SER A 80 -3.31 6.09 2.81
C SER A 80 -3.95 6.56 1.51
N LEU A 81 -4.50 7.77 1.49
CA LEU A 81 -5.11 8.41 0.30
C LEU A 81 -4.07 9.07 -0.62
N ARG A 82 -2.80 8.72 -0.47
CA ARG A 82 -1.66 9.23 -1.23
C ARG A 82 -0.57 8.16 -1.31
N VAL A 83 0.58 8.52 -1.90
CA VAL A 83 1.79 7.70 -1.87
C VAL A 83 2.07 7.25 -0.43
N PRO A 84 2.10 5.92 -0.16
CA PRO A 84 2.37 5.41 1.17
C PRO A 84 3.80 5.75 1.59
N GLY A 85 4.05 5.80 2.90
CA GLY A 85 5.38 6.03 3.49
C GLY A 85 6.42 4.94 3.22
N ASN A 86 6.23 4.10 2.20
CA ASN A 86 6.98 2.88 1.96
C ASN A 86 7.95 3.01 0.76
N PRO A 87 9.23 3.37 0.99
CA PRO A 87 10.20 3.58 -0.08
C PRO A 87 10.59 2.28 -0.81
N ILE A 88 10.49 1.12 -0.17
CA ILE A 88 10.98 -0.14 -0.77
C ILE A 88 10.07 -0.62 -1.90
N VAL A 89 8.81 -0.17 -1.96
CA VAL A 89 7.89 -0.49 -3.07
C VAL A 89 8.51 -0.13 -4.43
N ALA A 90 9.35 0.91 -4.47
CA ALA A 90 10.02 1.34 -5.69
C ALA A 90 11.06 0.36 -6.23
N THR A 91 11.64 -0.48 -5.36
CA THR A 91 12.78 -1.34 -5.69
C THR A 91 12.45 -2.82 -5.58
N THR A 92 11.46 -3.20 -4.77
CA THR A 92 11.17 -4.61 -4.45
C THR A 92 9.87 -5.13 -5.06
N SER A 93 9.04 -4.27 -5.66
CA SER A 93 7.76 -4.72 -6.23
C SER A 93 7.98 -5.50 -7.54
N PRO A 94 7.54 -6.78 -7.63
CA PRO A 94 7.59 -7.51 -8.90
C PRO A 94 6.45 -7.11 -9.85
N TYR A 95 5.40 -6.49 -9.33
CA TYR A 95 4.14 -6.27 -10.05
C TYR A 95 4.27 -5.25 -11.19
N THR A 96 5.12 -4.23 -11.05
CA THR A 96 5.33 -3.28 -12.17
C THR A 96 6.06 -3.96 -13.33
N LYS A 97 6.97 -4.89 -13.04
CA LYS A 97 7.67 -5.66 -14.08
C LYS A 97 6.71 -6.57 -14.82
N TYR A 98 5.78 -7.22 -14.11
CA TYR A 98 4.76 -8.07 -14.76
C TYR A 98 3.83 -7.26 -15.66
N GLN A 99 3.39 -6.08 -15.21
CA GLN A 99 2.45 -5.26 -15.97
C GLN A 99 3.10 -4.45 -17.11
N TYR A 100 4.32 -3.94 -16.92
CA TYR A 100 4.93 -2.96 -17.81
C TYR A 100 6.27 -3.42 -18.42
N GLY A 101 6.74 -4.63 -18.09
CA GLY A 101 8.02 -5.16 -18.56
C GLY A 101 9.26 -4.53 -17.89
N GLN A 102 9.08 -3.59 -16.96
CA GLN A 102 10.17 -2.88 -16.27
C GLN A 102 9.83 -2.60 -14.80
N THR A 103 10.85 -2.61 -13.95
CA THR A 103 10.70 -2.24 -12.53
C THR A 103 10.75 -0.72 -12.39
N PHE A 104 9.77 -0.15 -11.70
CA PHE A 104 9.78 1.26 -11.32
C PHE A 104 8.91 1.52 -10.09
N GLY A 105 9.19 2.63 -9.40
CA GLY A 105 8.41 3.03 -8.23
C GLY A 105 7.21 3.92 -8.53
N VAL A 106 6.41 4.14 -7.48
CA VAL A 106 5.17 4.93 -7.51
C VAL A 106 5.42 6.35 -8.03
N GLY A 107 6.53 7.00 -7.64
CA GLY A 107 6.89 8.33 -8.16
C GLY A 107 7.05 8.36 -9.68
N ARG A 108 7.69 7.34 -10.27
CA ARG A 108 7.81 7.21 -11.73
C ARG A 108 6.44 6.94 -12.37
N ARG A 109 5.57 6.15 -11.72
CA ARG A 109 4.20 5.93 -12.19
C ARG A 109 3.38 7.23 -12.20
N ILE A 110 3.50 8.08 -11.18
CA ILE A 110 2.86 9.41 -11.14
C ILE A 110 3.37 10.28 -12.29
N ALA A 111 4.69 10.36 -12.48
CA ALA A 111 5.28 11.15 -13.57
C ALA A 111 4.81 10.67 -14.96
N MET A 112 4.64 9.36 -15.14
CA MET A 112 4.07 8.79 -16.37
C MET A 112 2.62 9.25 -16.59
N GLU A 113 1.81 9.34 -15.53
CA GLU A 113 0.43 9.83 -15.62
C GLU A 113 0.39 11.31 -16.02
N ILE A 114 1.19 12.15 -15.34
CA ILE A 114 1.29 13.58 -15.64
C ILE A 114 1.73 13.81 -17.08
N LYS A 115 2.77 13.10 -17.53
CA LYS A 115 3.26 13.20 -18.91
C LYS A 115 2.17 12.80 -19.92
N LYS A 116 1.42 11.74 -19.65
CA LYS A 116 0.33 11.28 -20.51
C LYS A 116 -0.80 12.30 -20.55
N ALA A 117 -1.27 12.78 -19.40
CA ALA A 117 -2.31 13.80 -19.31
C ALA A 117 -1.93 15.10 -20.02
N GLN A 118 -0.66 15.52 -19.92
CA GLN A 118 -0.14 16.66 -20.68
C GLN A 118 -0.18 16.42 -22.20
N GLN A 119 0.20 15.23 -22.66
CA GLN A 119 0.19 14.87 -24.08
C GLN A 119 -1.23 14.78 -24.66
N GLU A 120 -2.20 14.44 -23.81
CA GLU A 120 -3.61 14.30 -24.18
C GLU A 120 -4.43 15.57 -23.93
N ASP A 121 -3.83 16.64 -23.42
CA ASP A 121 -4.52 17.88 -23.00
C ASP A 121 -5.63 17.65 -21.96
N ARG A 122 -5.36 16.78 -20.97
CA ARG A 122 -6.28 16.32 -19.92
C ARG A 122 -5.70 16.49 -18.51
N LEU A 123 -4.86 17.49 -18.31
CA LEU A 123 -4.23 17.75 -17.01
C LEU A 123 -5.26 18.08 -15.92
N ASP A 124 -6.35 18.73 -16.30
CA ASP A 124 -7.50 19.09 -15.45
C ASP A 124 -8.19 17.87 -14.81
N GLU A 125 -8.05 16.68 -15.40
CA GLU A 125 -8.62 15.46 -14.80
C GLU A 125 -7.81 14.89 -13.64
N ILE A 126 -6.54 15.27 -13.51
CA ILE A 126 -5.60 14.67 -12.54
C ILE A 126 -5.06 15.66 -11.51
N VAL A 127 -5.51 16.91 -11.58
CA VAL A 127 -5.21 17.98 -10.62
C VAL A 127 -6.50 18.55 -10.08
N THR A 128 -6.45 19.09 -8.86
CA THR A 128 -7.60 19.68 -8.17
C THR A 128 -7.17 20.94 -7.44
#